data_AF-A0A7X5UCK6-F1
#
_entry.id   AF-A0A7X5UCK6-F1
#
_cell.length_a   1.000
_cell.length_b   1.000
_cell.length_c   1.000
_cell.angle_alpha   90.00
_cell.angle_beta   90.00
_cell.angle_gamma   90.00
#
_symmetry.space_group_name_H-M   'P 1'
#
loop_
_entity.id
_entity.type
_entity.pdbx_description
1 polymer ?
#
loop_
_entity_poly.entity_id
_entity_poly.type
_entity_poly.pdbx_seq_one_letter_code
_entity_poly.pdbx_strand_id
1 'polypeptide(L)'
;MDRFFSAEARLGTAFDKVCGDTFCEGDYANLRPLQLRCSVDSTKASVKQCVWTFAGSYAGVNGKSGAVQVNAKLYKCKLTLAKDTPVEDFYKVLEGEHPLETKLPGSRLSIYDSLVGCLV
;
A
#
# COMPACT_ATOMS: atom_id res chain seq x y z
N MET A 1 15.03 14.88 5.94
CA MET A 1 14.22 13.63 5.85
C MET A 1 13.98 13.37 4.37
N ASP A 2 14.29 12.17 3.87
CA ASP A 2 14.25 11.83 2.43
C ASP A 2 12.79 11.84 1.89
N ARG A 3 12.60 12.40 0.68
CA ARG A 3 11.31 12.63 0.00
C ARG A 3 10.46 11.35 -0.07
N PHE A 4 11.13 10.21 -0.26
CA PHE A 4 10.46 8.92 -0.30
C PHE A 4 9.74 8.57 1.01
N PHE A 5 10.38 8.78 2.16
CA PHE A 5 9.76 8.47 3.46
C PHE A 5 8.55 9.36 3.75
N SER A 6 8.62 10.63 3.35
CA SER A 6 7.48 11.55 3.49
C SER A 6 6.29 11.10 2.64
N ALA A 7 6.55 10.62 1.42
CA ALA A 7 5.52 10.07 0.55
C ALA A 7 4.93 8.76 1.11
N GLU A 8 5.77 7.85 1.60
CA GLU A 8 5.34 6.60 2.26
C GLU A 8 4.47 6.87 3.49
N ALA A 9 4.86 7.82 4.35
CA ALA A 9 4.08 8.20 5.52
C ALA A 9 2.70 8.80 5.17
N ARG A 10 2.64 9.62 4.10
CA ARG A 10 1.38 10.17 3.59
C ARG A 10 0.47 9.08 3.05
N LEU A 11 1.01 8.14 2.29
CA LEU A 11 0.27 6.98 1.81
C LEU A 11 -0.27 6.13 2.96
N GLY A 12 0.53 5.87 4.00
CA GLY A 12 0.08 5.18 5.20
C GLY A 12 -1.10 5.90 5.87
N THR A 13 -0.99 7.22 6.05
CA THR A 13 -2.08 8.05 6.61
C THR A 13 -3.34 8.01 5.74
N ALA A 14 -3.18 8.06 4.41
CA ALA A 14 -4.30 7.96 3.49
C ALA A 14 -4.96 6.58 3.57
N PHE A 15 -4.17 5.51 3.70
CA PHE A 15 -4.68 4.15 3.84
C PHE A 15 -5.48 3.98 5.13
N ASP A 16 -4.97 4.49 6.26
CA ASP A 16 -5.67 4.40 7.55
C ASP A 16 -7.06 5.05 7.51
N LYS A 17 -7.25 6.10 6.70
CA LYS A 17 -8.55 6.78 6.53
C LYS A 17 -9.57 5.94 5.77
N VAL A 18 -9.13 5.09 4.84
CA VAL A 18 -10.03 4.29 3.99
C VAL A 18 -10.15 2.85 4.46
N CYS A 19 -9.22 2.35 5.29
CA CYS A 19 -9.19 0.93 5.62
C CYS A 19 -10.51 0.45 6.23
N GLY A 20 -11.05 1.17 7.22
CA GLY A 20 -12.26 0.77 7.93
C GLY A 20 -13.46 0.52 7.03
N ASP A 21 -13.63 1.34 5.99
CA ASP A 21 -14.80 1.32 5.10
C ASP A 21 -14.59 0.40 3.87
N THR A 22 -13.38 -0.14 3.68
CA THR A 22 -13.05 -0.88 2.45
C THR A 22 -12.19 -2.11 2.74
N PHE A 23 -10.91 -1.92 3.07
CA PHE A 23 -9.93 -3.00 3.12
C PHE A 23 -10.01 -3.84 4.41
N CYS A 24 -10.32 -3.20 5.53
CA CYS A 24 -10.42 -3.80 6.86
C CYS A 24 -11.79 -4.48 7.10
N GLU A 25 -12.70 -4.51 6.14
CA GLU A 25 -13.95 -5.27 6.26
C GLU A 25 -13.79 -6.77 5.95
N GLY A 26 -12.65 -7.16 5.36
CA GLY A 26 -12.36 -8.55 4.98
C GLY A 26 -11.84 -9.44 6.12
N ASP A 27 -11.05 -10.46 5.75
CA ASP A 27 -10.51 -11.48 6.68
C ASP A 27 -9.73 -10.91 7.87
N TYR A 28 -9.18 -9.69 7.73
CA TYR A 28 -8.38 -9.05 8.77
C TYR A 28 -8.80 -7.59 8.95
N ALA A 29 -9.44 -7.31 10.08
CA ALA A 29 -9.88 -5.95 10.43
C ALA A 29 -8.76 -5.00 10.89
N ASN A 30 -7.54 -5.50 11.00
CA ASN A 30 -6.37 -4.75 11.48
C ASN A 30 -5.26 -4.66 10.43
N LEU A 31 -5.60 -4.65 9.13
CA LEU A 31 -4.60 -4.48 8.09
C LEU A 31 -3.75 -3.23 8.35
N ARG A 32 -2.43 -3.40 8.33
CA ARG A 32 -1.47 -2.32 8.50
C ARG A 32 -0.52 -2.23 7.31
N PRO A 33 -0.27 -1.02 6.78
CA PRO A 33 0.82 -0.81 5.86
C PRO A 33 2.14 -1.08 6.57
N LEU A 34 3.00 -1.85 5.93
CA LEU A 34 4.40 -2.03 6.32
C LEU A 34 5.24 -1.14 5.40
N GLN A 35 6.15 -1.72 4.63
CA GLN A 35 7.09 -0.98 3.80
C GLN A 35 6.63 -0.90 2.34
N LEU A 36 6.69 0.30 1.77
CA LEU A 36 6.70 0.56 0.34
C LEU A 36 8.15 0.56 -0.16
N ARG A 37 8.42 -0.15 -1.25
CA ARG A 37 9.69 -0.07 -1.98
C ARG A 37 9.47 0.09 -3.46
N CYS A 38 10.19 1.03 -4.05
CA CYS A 38 10.19 1.27 -5.48
C CYS A 38 11.60 1.12 -6.07
N SER A 39 11.70 0.58 -7.28
CA SER A 39 12.91 0.59 -8.08
C SER A 39 12.82 1.67 -9.17
N VAL A 40 13.95 2.32 -9.43
CA VAL A 40 14.07 3.39 -10.42
C VAL A 40 15.14 3.02 -11.43
N ASP A 41 14.84 3.24 -12.70
CA ASP A 41 15.83 3.26 -13.77
C ASP A 41 16.40 4.68 -13.88
N SER A 42 17.64 4.84 -13.42
CA SER A 42 18.33 6.12 -13.37
C SER A 42 18.64 6.69 -14.75
N THR A 43 18.77 5.85 -15.78
CA THR A 43 19.05 6.30 -17.16
C THR A 43 17.83 6.97 -17.79
N LYS A 44 16.63 6.58 -17.37
CA LYS A 44 15.35 7.09 -17.88
C LYS A 44 14.59 7.97 -16.91
N ALA A 45 15.11 8.15 -15.68
CA ALA A 45 14.41 8.79 -14.58
C ALA A 45 12.97 8.28 -14.40
N SER A 46 12.80 6.95 -14.48
CA SER A 46 11.49 6.30 -14.45
C SER A 46 11.37 5.25 -13.35
N VAL A 47 10.19 5.16 -12.74
CA VAL A 47 9.85 4.12 -11.78
C VAL A 47 9.54 2.84 -12.53
N LYS A 48 10.17 1.72 -12.14
CA LYS A 48 9.99 0.42 -12.80
C LYS A 48 9.03 -0.50 -12.06
N GLN A 49 9.11 -0.50 -10.74
CA GLN A 49 8.24 -1.33 -9.92
C GLN A 49 8.08 -0.67 -8.57
N CYS A 50 6.89 -0.75 -8.00
CA CYS A 50 6.66 -0.49 -6.58
C CYS A 50 5.92 -1.67 -5.97
N VAL A 51 6.36 -2.10 -4.79
CA VAL A 51 5.69 -3.12 -3.98
C VAL A 51 5.42 -2.51 -2.62
N TRP A 52 4.16 -2.52 -2.21
CA TRP A 52 3.74 -2.13 -0.88
C TRP A 52 3.32 -3.37 -0.09
N THR A 53 4.00 -3.60 1.02
CA THR A 53 3.73 -4.76 1.88
C THR A 53 2.73 -4.39 2.97
N PHE A 54 1.81 -5.29 3.26
CA PHE A 54 0.85 -5.15 4.36
C PHE A 54 0.85 -6.40 5.23
N ALA A 55 0.39 -6.25 6.47
CA ALA A 55 0.13 -7.36 7.37
C ALA A 55 -1.27 -7.23 7.98
N GLY A 56 -1.96 -8.35 8.15
CA GLY A 56 -3.19 -8.46 8.94
C GLY A 56 -3.09 -9.66 9.87
N SER A 57 -3.77 -9.60 11.01
CA SER A 57 -3.84 -10.70 11.96
C SER A 57 -5.12 -10.67 12.78
N TYR A 58 -5.50 -11.83 13.33
CA TYR A 58 -6.44 -11.88 14.43
C TYR A 58 -5.90 -12.82 15.49
N ALA A 59 -6.28 -12.55 16.73
CA ALA A 59 -5.91 -13.37 17.87
C ALA A 59 -7.16 -13.81 18.62
N GLY A 60 -7.19 -15.06 19.06
CA GLY A 60 -8.21 -15.60 19.94
C GLY A 60 -7.55 -16.26 21.15
N VAL A 61 -8.32 -16.48 22.21
CA VAL A 61 -7.86 -17.21 23.39
C VAL A 61 -8.56 -18.55 23.43
N ASN A 62 -7.79 -19.63 23.53
CA ASN A 62 -8.33 -20.96 23.75
C ASN A 62 -8.97 -21.02 25.15
N GLY A 63 -10.30 -21.18 25.21
CA GLY A 63 -11.04 -21.14 26.48
C GLY A 63 -10.71 -22.26 27.48
N LYS A 64 -10.02 -23.33 27.06
CA LYS A 64 -9.63 -24.44 27.95
C LYS A 64 -8.22 -24.29 28.49
N SER A 65 -7.26 -23.94 27.63
CA SER A 65 -5.84 -23.84 28.01
C SER A 65 -5.39 -22.42 28.36
N GLY A 66 -6.19 -21.39 28.02
CA GLY A 66 -5.79 -19.99 28.12
C GLY A 66 -4.75 -19.57 27.07
N ALA A 67 -4.38 -20.47 26.15
CA ALA A 67 -3.38 -20.16 25.13
C ALA A 67 -3.90 -19.13 24.13
N VAL A 68 -3.10 -18.09 23.86
CA VAL A 68 -3.37 -17.13 22.79
C VAL A 68 -2.97 -17.77 21.45
N GLN A 69 -3.90 -17.80 20.50
CA GLN A 69 -3.71 -18.32 19.15
C GLN A 69 -3.79 -17.15 18.17
N VAL A 70 -2.76 -17.00 17.32
CA VAL A 70 -2.67 -15.91 16.36
C VAL A 70 -2.64 -16.47 14.95
N ASN A 71 -3.47 -15.92 14.07
CA ASN A 71 -3.37 -16.11 12.63
C ASN A 71 -2.94 -14.79 12.00
N ALA A 72 -1.95 -14.81 11.12
CA ALA A 72 -1.45 -13.62 10.44
C ALA A 72 -1.15 -13.91 8.97
N LYS A 73 -1.29 -12.88 8.14
CA LYS A 73 -0.98 -12.94 6.70
C LYS A 73 -0.21 -11.70 6.27
N LEU A 74 0.74 -11.91 5.36
CA LEU A 74 1.47 -10.86 4.66
C LEU A 74 0.95 -10.73 3.23
N TYR A 75 0.75 -9.50 2.79
CA TYR A 75 0.35 -9.15 1.43
C TYR A 75 1.49 -8.38 0.75
N LYS A 76 1.70 -8.64 -0.54
CA LYS A 76 2.74 -8.01 -1.37
C LYS A 76 2.09 -7.35 -2.56
N CYS A 77 1.56 -6.15 -2.38
CA CYS A 77 0.77 -5.46 -3.39
C CYS A 77 1.67 -4.75 -4.38
N LYS A 78 1.66 -5.20 -5.64
CA LYS A 78 2.37 -4.56 -6.74
C LYS A 78 1.53 -3.41 -7.27
N LEU A 79 2.08 -2.21 -7.31
CA LEU A 79 1.39 -1.06 -7.91
C LEU A 79 1.38 -1.19 -9.43
N THR A 80 0.24 -0.89 -10.05
CA THR A 80 0.10 -0.94 -11.51
C THR A 80 0.59 0.36 -12.16
N LEU A 81 1.91 0.42 -12.36
CA LEU A 81 2.59 1.54 -13.02
C LEU A 81 2.50 1.40 -14.56
N ALA A 82 2.43 2.54 -15.24
CA ALA A 82 2.61 2.56 -16.68
C ALA A 82 4.07 2.31 -17.05
N LYS A 83 4.31 1.92 -18.30
CA LYS A 83 5.67 1.82 -18.81
C LYS A 83 6.35 3.19 -18.76
N ASP A 84 7.57 3.22 -18.22
CA ASP A 84 8.42 4.41 -18.13
C ASP A 84 7.75 5.58 -17.35
N THR A 85 6.93 5.29 -16.32
CA THR A 85 6.36 6.29 -15.41
C THR A 85 7.45 7.23 -14.86
N PRO A 86 7.40 8.54 -15.14
CA PRO A 86 8.43 9.48 -14.67
C PRO A 86 8.46 9.59 -13.15
N VAL A 87 9.66 9.60 -12.55
CA VAL A 87 9.83 9.69 -11.09
C VAL A 87 9.19 10.94 -10.52
N GLU A 88 9.37 12.09 -11.16
CA GLU A 88 8.83 13.36 -10.67
C GLU A 88 7.30 13.39 -10.72
N ASP A 89 6.69 12.86 -11.78
CA ASP A 89 5.23 12.82 -11.88
C ASP A 89 4.63 11.81 -10.91
N PHE A 90 5.34 10.70 -10.64
CA PHE A 90 4.94 9.76 -9.60
C PHE A 90 4.92 10.44 -8.23
N TYR A 91 5.98 11.18 -7.88
CA TYR A 91 6.00 11.91 -6.61
C TYR A 91 4.94 13.00 -6.51
N LYS A 92 4.64 13.73 -7.60
CA LYS A 92 3.54 14.72 -7.60
C LYS A 92 2.21 14.09 -7.19
N VAL A 93 1.93 12.87 -7.64
CA VAL A 93 0.74 12.12 -7.22
C VAL A 93 0.80 11.78 -5.73
N LEU A 94 1.92 11.26 -5.24
CA LEU A 94 2.07 10.88 -3.81
C LEU A 94 2.04 12.08 -2.85
N GLU A 95 2.43 13.25 -3.34
CA GLU A 95 2.45 14.51 -2.60
C GLU A 95 1.11 15.26 -2.68
N GLY A 96 0.18 14.79 -3.50
CA GLY A 96 -1.16 15.36 -3.68
C GLY A 96 -2.11 15.09 -2.49
N GLU A 97 -3.32 15.63 -2.61
CA GLU A 97 -4.36 15.55 -1.57
C GLU A 97 -4.98 14.16 -1.43
N HIS A 98 -5.18 13.47 -2.57
CA HIS A 98 -5.77 12.13 -2.67
C HIS A 98 -4.79 11.14 -3.29
N PRO A 99 -3.67 10.82 -2.60
CA PRO A 99 -2.56 10.07 -3.19
C PRO A 99 -2.90 8.60 -3.48
N LEU A 100 -3.96 8.05 -2.86
CA LEU A 100 -4.40 6.68 -3.15
C LEU A 100 -5.29 6.61 -4.39
N GLU A 101 -6.20 7.57 -4.55
CA GLU A 101 -7.27 7.57 -5.54
C GLU A 101 -6.85 8.25 -6.86
N THR A 102 -5.86 9.13 -6.81
CA THR A 102 -5.33 9.79 -8.00
C THR A 102 -4.68 8.77 -8.93
N LYS A 103 -5.04 8.82 -10.22
CA LYS A 103 -4.47 7.93 -11.24
C LYS A 103 -2.97 8.13 -11.36
N LEU A 104 -2.24 7.01 -11.45
CA LEU A 104 -0.80 7.03 -11.62
C LEU A 104 -0.43 7.56 -13.03
N PRO A 105 0.73 8.22 -13.19
CA PRO A 105 1.10 8.81 -14.48
C PRO A 105 1.16 7.76 -15.59
N GLY A 106 0.41 8.01 -16.68
CA GLY A 106 0.29 7.11 -17.82
C GLY A 106 -0.57 5.86 -17.57
N SER A 107 -1.11 5.67 -16.36
CA SER A 107 -1.98 4.55 -16.00
C SER A 107 -3.44 5.00 -15.93
N ARG A 108 -4.35 4.05 -16.13
CA ARG A 108 -5.78 4.26 -15.83
C ARG A 108 -6.10 3.93 -14.38
N LEU A 109 -5.18 3.27 -13.69
CA LEU A 109 -5.33 2.78 -12.32
C LEU A 109 -4.59 3.69 -11.34
N SER A 110 -5.16 3.79 -10.16
CA SER A 110 -4.61 4.43 -8.98
C SER A 110 -3.88 3.41 -8.09
N ILE A 111 -3.32 3.90 -6.97
CA ILE A 111 -2.77 3.01 -5.95
C ILE A 111 -3.91 2.23 -5.29
N TYR A 112 -5.03 2.89 -5.01
CA TYR A 112 -6.23 2.29 -4.44
C TYR A 112 -6.70 1.08 -5.26
N ASP A 113 -6.80 1.22 -6.58
CA ASP A 113 -7.20 0.11 -7.47
C ASP A 113 -6.25 -1.09 -7.37
N SER A 114 -4.95 -0.83 -7.23
CA SER A 114 -3.93 -1.89 -7.06
C SER A 114 -4.04 -2.58 -5.69
N LEU A 115 -4.47 -1.85 -4.66
CA LEU A 115 -4.71 -2.40 -3.33
C LEU A 115 -6.00 -3.24 -3.30
N VAL A 116 -7.07 -2.80 -3.95
CA VAL A 116 -8.32 -3.56 -4.06
C VAL A 116 -8.04 -4.94 -4.66
N GLY A 117 -7.35 -5.02 -5.79
CA GLY A 117 -7.02 -6.31 -6.43
C GLY A 117 -5.98 -7.17 -5.68
N CYS A 118 -5.46 -6.71 -4.55
CA CYS A 118 -4.43 -7.41 -3.76
C CYS A 118 -4.89 -7.81 -2.36
N LEU A 119 -5.65 -6.94 -1.70
CA LEU A 119 -6.10 -7.10 -0.32
C LEU A 119 -7.51 -7.72 -0.22
N VAL A 120 -8.29 -7.65 -1.30
CA VAL A 120 -9.65 -8.19 -1.44
C VAL A 120 -9.63 -9.29 -2.51
#